data_AF-A0A5C7MAH5-F1
#
_entry.id   AF-A0A5C7MAH5-F1
#
_cell.length_a   1.000
_cell.length_b   1.000
_cell.length_c   1.000
_cell.angle_alpha   90.00
_cell.angle_beta   90.00
_cell.angle_gamma   90.00
#
_symmetry.space_group_name_H-M   'P 1'
#
loop_
_entity.id
_entity.type
_entity.pdbx_description
1 polymer ?
#
loop_
_entity_poly.entity_id
_entity_poly.type
_entity_poly.pdbx_seq_one_letter_code
_entity_poly.pdbx_strand_id
1 'polypeptide(L)'
;MTAPAPPGSDQHTCHAKTCTTKVPPAVFMCRLHWGLVPAPMREAITALYQPGQEVNKQPSDEYLAIAKAAIDAVAHKEARRAHAAAPIPAPAPPAPAPEPAPAPGKSRKPRKKASPGPKPEQLALF
;
A
#
# COMPACT_ATOMS: atom_id res chain seq x y z
N MET A 1 36.50 -17.52 5.41
CA MET A 1 36.82 -18.13 4.11
C MET A 1 35.49 -18.39 3.41
N THR A 2 35.00 -17.45 2.60
CA THR A 2 33.70 -17.58 1.94
C THR A 2 33.92 -18.35 0.64
N ALA A 3 33.41 -19.57 0.57
CA ALA A 3 33.50 -20.41 -0.63
C ALA A 3 32.76 -19.76 -1.81
N PRO A 4 33.26 -19.88 -3.05
CA PRO A 4 32.56 -19.41 -4.24
C PRO A 4 31.30 -20.27 -4.47
N ALA A 5 30.16 -19.62 -4.73
CA ALA A 5 28.92 -20.29 -5.04
C ALA A 5 29.03 -21.07 -6.37
N PRO A 6 28.50 -22.31 -6.46
CA PRO A 6 28.57 -23.12 -7.67
C PRO A 6 27.75 -22.49 -8.82
N PRO A 7 28.23 -22.58 -10.07
CA PRO A 7 27.49 -22.11 -11.25
C PRO A 7 26.39 -23.11 -11.62
N GLY A 8 25.13 -22.74 -11.38
CA GLY A 8 23.97 -23.62 -11.61
C GLY A 8 22.59 -22.94 -11.51
N SER A 9 22.41 -21.81 -12.18
CA SER A 9 21.24 -21.45 -12.99
C SER A 9 19.80 -21.77 -12.53
N ASP A 10 19.41 -21.48 -11.29
CA ASP A 10 18.06 -20.96 -11.04
C ASP A 10 18.18 -19.44 -10.99
N GLN A 11 17.93 -18.79 -12.13
CA GLN A 11 18.10 -17.35 -12.31
C GLN A 11 17.02 -16.59 -11.54
N HIS A 12 17.20 -16.49 -10.23
CA HIS A 12 16.37 -15.66 -9.40
C HIS A 12 16.61 -14.19 -9.72
N THR A 13 15.52 -13.43 -9.79
CA THR A 13 15.58 -11.99 -10.06
C THR A 13 15.16 -11.27 -8.79
N CYS A 14 15.78 -10.15 -8.49
CA CYS A 14 15.46 -9.34 -7.32
C CYS A 14 13.94 -9.15 -7.18
N HIS A 15 13.41 -9.39 -5.99
CA HIS A 15 11.97 -9.28 -5.73
C HIS A 15 11.42 -7.84 -5.72
N ALA A 16 12.27 -6.81 -5.85
CA ALA A 16 11.81 -5.43 -5.97
C ALA A 16 11.08 -5.20 -7.31
N LYS A 17 9.94 -4.49 -7.29
CA LYS A 17 8.98 -4.41 -8.41
C LYS A 17 9.56 -3.95 -9.75
N THR A 18 10.61 -3.12 -9.73
CA THR A 18 11.23 -2.53 -10.93
C THR A 18 12.65 -3.03 -11.16
N CYS A 19 13.15 -3.96 -10.35
CA CYS A 19 14.53 -4.41 -10.41
C CYS A 19 14.66 -5.72 -11.21
N THR A 20 15.50 -5.71 -12.24
CA THR A 20 15.79 -6.89 -13.07
C THR A 20 17.14 -7.53 -12.73
N THR A 21 17.80 -7.09 -11.66
CA THR A 21 19.10 -7.61 -11.24
C THR A 21 19.00 -9.09 -10.90
N LYS A 22 19.87 -9.89 -11.52
CA LYS A 22 20.03 -11.31 -11.21
C LYS A 22 20.69 -11.48 -9.86
N VAL A 23 20.11 -12.32 -9.02
CA VAL A 23 20.60 -12.64 -7.68
C VAL A 23 20.64 -14.14 -7.48
N PRO A 24 21.48 -14.66 -6.58
CA PRO A 24 21.43 -16.06 -6.20
C PRO A 24 20.04 -16.42 -5.64
N PRO A 25 19.56 -17.67 -5.81
CA PRO A 25 18.29 -18.10 -5.23
C PRO A 25 18.28 -17.90 -3.71
N ALA A 26 19.42 -18.14 -3.04
CA ALA A 26 19.68 -17.93 -1.60
C ALA A 26 19.42 -16.51 -1.10
N VAL A 27 19.19 -15.55 -2.01
CA VAL A 27 19.13 -14.13 -1.72
C VAL A 27 17.78 -13.58 -2.15
N PHE A 28 17.04 -13.04 -1.19
CA PHE A 28 15.72 -12.46 -1.41
C PHE A 28 15.72 -11.22 -2.31
N MET A 29 16.71 -10.33 -2.16
CA MET A 29 16.83 -9.09 -2.95
C MET A 29 18.29 -8.74 -3.18
N CYS A 30 18.58 -7.95 -4.23
CA CYS A 30 19.93 -7.45 -4.45
C CYS A 30 20.38 -6.58 -3.25
N ARG A 31 21.70 -6.41 -3.07
CA ARG A 31 22.28 -5.71 -1.91
C ARG A 31 21.70 -4.30 -1.70
N LEU A 32 21.41 -3.59 -2.78
CA LEU A 32 20.83 -2.25 -2.73
C LEU A 32 19.41 -2.25 -2.15
N HIS A 33 18.52 -3.09 -2.70
CA HIS A 33 17.13 -3.18 -2.25
C HIS A 33 17.01 -3.82 -0.88
N TRP A 34 17.86 -4.81 -0.57
CA TRP A 34 17.93 -5.39 0.78
C TRP A 34 18.24 -4.33 1.84
N GLY A 35 19.13 -3.38 1.55
CA GLY A 35 19.42 -2.25 2.44
C GLY A 35 18.25 -1.28 2.65
N LEU A 36 17.26 -1.27 1.75
CA LEU A 36 16.04 -0.47 1.90
C LEU A 36 14.99 -1.14 2.80
N VAL A 37 15.05 -2.47 2.96
CA VAL A 37 14.12 -3.21 3.81
C VAL A 37 14.34 -2.82 5.29
N PRO A 38 13.27 -2.49 6.05
CA PRO A 38 13.36 -2.21 7.47
C PRO A 38 14.07 -3.35 8.23
N ALA A 39 14.93 -3.00 9.20
CA ALA A 39 15.65 -3.96 10.04
C ALA A 39 14.78 -5.10 10.62
N PRO A 40 13.61 -4.82 11.23
CA PRO A 40 12.79 -5.90 11.81
C PRO A 40 12.26 -6.89 10.74
N MET A 41 11.97 -6.41 9.52
CA MET A 41 11.56 -7.30 8.43
C MET A 41 12.73 -8.15 7.92
N ARG A 42 13.94 -7.59 7.86
CA ARG A 42 15.13 -8.35 7.47
C ARG A 42 15.38 -9.49 8.44
N GLU A 43 15.33 -9.20 9.74
CA GLU A 43 15.49 -10.20 10.80
C GLU A 43 14.41 -11.28 10.72
N ALA A 44 13.14 -10.90 10.52
CA ALA A 44 12.04 -11.85 10.40
C ALA A 44 12.16 -12.75 9.16
N ILE A 45 12.53 -12.19 8.00
CA ILE A 45 12.79 -12.99 6.78
C ILE A 45 13.95 -13.95 7.03
N THR A 46 15.05 -13.50 7.63
CA THR A 46 16.21 -14.35 7.93
C THR A 46 15.85 -15.45 8.94
N ALA A 47 15.00 -15.17 9.93
CA ALA A 47 14.58 -16.16 10.92
C ALA A 47 13.64 -17.22 10.33
N LEU A 48 12.75 -16.82 9.41
CA LEU A 48 11.81 -17.73 8.75
C LEU A 48 12.43 -18.48 7.57
N TYR A 49 13.51 -17.96 6.99
CA TYR A 49 14.20 -18.58 5.88
C TYR A 49 14.81 -19.92 6.28
N GLN A 50 14.38 -20.99 5.60
CA GLN A 50 14.95 -22.33 5.76
C GLN A 50 15.82 -22.67 4.54
N PRO A 51 17.11 -23.00 4.72
CA PRO A 51 17.94 -23.48 3.62
C PRO A 51 17.27 -24.65 2.88
N GLY A 52 17.14 -24.53 1.56
CA GLY A 52 16.44 -25.51 0.72
C GLY A 52 14.98 -25.19 0.40
N GLN A 53 14.40 -24.14 1.00
CA GLN A 53 13.06 -23.63 0.65
C GLN A 53 12.95 -23.20 -0.83
N GLU A 54 14.05 -22.72 -1.42
CA GLU A 54 14.14 -22.40 -2.85
C GLU A 54 13.96 -23.60 -3.77
N VAL A 55 14.42 -24.76 -3.33
CA VAL A 55 14.35 -26.02 -4.09
C VAL A 55 12.97 -26.64 -3.92
N ASN A 56 12.47 -26.68 -2.68
CA ASN A 56 11.20 -27.31 -2.34
C ASN A 56 9.98 -26.46 -2.75
N LYS A 57 10.17 -25.15 -2.98
CA LYS A 57 9.12 -24.18 -3.36
C LYS A 57 7.90 -24.19 -2.43
N GLN A 58 8.12 -24.53 -1.16
CA GLN A 58 7.10 -24.57 -0.10
C GLN A 58 7.45 -23.59 1.02
N PRO A 59 7.37 -22.27 0.74
CA PRO A 59 7.50 -21.25 1.78
C PRO A 59 6.33 -21.36 2.79
N SER A 60 6.58 -21.04 4.06
CA SER A 60 5.49 -20.86 5.02
C SER A 60 4.65 -19.63 4.68
N ASP A 61 3.37 -19.64 5.08
CA ASP A 61 2.48 -18.48 4.91
C ASP A 61 3.02 -17.23 5.61
N GLU A 62 3.64 -17.39 6.79
CA GLU A 62 4.30 -16.30 7.51
C GLU A 62 5.44 -15.70 6.69
N TYR A 63 6.27 -16.53 6.06
CA TYR A 63 7.35 -16.06 5.19
C TYR A 63 6.80 -15.26 4.02
N LEU A 64 5.74 -15.75 3.36
CA LEU A 64 5.12 -15.05 2.24
C LEU A 64 4.52 -13.70 2.65
N ALA A 65 3.86 -13.62 3.81
CA ALA A 65 3.29 -12.39 4.33
C ALA A 65 4.38 -11.33 4.57
N ILE A 66 5.48 -11.71 5.23
CA ILE A 66 6.59 -10.80 5.52
C ILE A 66 7.34 -10.44 4.23
N ALA A 67 7.56 -11.38 3.32
CA ALA A 67 8.18 -11.14 2.02
C ALA A 67 7.39 -10.10 1.21
N LYS A 68 6.06 -10.23 1.16
CA LYS A 68 5.18 -9.26 0.51
C LYS A 68 5.30 -7.87 1.16
N ALA A 69 5.25 -7.81 2.49
CA ALA A 69 5.40 -6.55 3.23
C ALA A 69 6.75 -5.88 2.97
N ALA A 70 7.84 -6.65 2.86
CA ALA A 70 9.16 -6.14 2.53
C ALA A 70 9.22 -5.56 1.10
N ILE A 71 8.61 -6.24 0.11
CA ILE A 71 8.52 -5.74 -1.27
C ILE A 71 7.77 -4.41 -1.32
N ASP A 72 6.62 -4.30 -0.64
CA ASP A 72 5.84 -3.07 -0.60
C ASP A 72 6.59 -1.93 0.14
N ALA A 73 7.32 -2.26 1.22
CA ALA A 73 8.13 -1.28 1.94
C ALA A 73 9.27 -0.71 1.08
N VAL A 74 9.92 -1.55 0.27
CA VAL A 74 10.96 -1.12 -0.68
C VAL A 74 10.34 -0.25 -1.77
N ALA A 75 9.24 -0.68 -2.38
CA ALA A 75 8.54 0.09 -3.41
C ALA A 75 8.10 1.47 -2.89
N HIS A 76 7.61 1.55 -1.66
CA HIS A 76 7.25 2.83 -1.03
C HIS A 76 8.45 3.76 -0.83
N LYS A 77 9.61 3.21 -0.43
CA LYS A 77 10.85 3.99 -0.29
C LYS A 77 11.37 4.46 -1.65
N GLU A 78 11.28 3.62 -2.68
CA GLU A 78 11.66 4.00 -4.05
C GLU A 78 10.76 5.09 -4.61
N ALA A 79 9.44 4.98 -4.42
CA ALA A 79 8.49 6.01 -4.82
C ALA A 79 8.79 7.34 -4.12
N ARG A 80 9.03 7.34 -2.80
CA ARG A 80 9.40 8.56 -2.08
C ARG A 80 10.71 9.17 -2.56
N ARG A 81 11.71 8.36 -2.89
CA ARG A 81 12.97 8.84 -3.49
C ARG A 81 12.74 9.46 -4.85
N ALA A 82 11.91 8.84 -5.69
CA ALA A 82 11.55 9.38 -7.00
C ALA A 82 10.81 10.72 -6.88
N HIS A 83 9.85 10.83 -5.95
CA HIS A 83 9.16 12.09 -5.69
C HIS A 83 10.07 13.17 -5.10
N ALA A 84 11.01 12.81 -4.22
CA ALA A 84 11.97 13.77 -3.66
C ALA A 84 13.02 14.23 -4.70
N ALA A 85 13.37 13.36 -5.65
CA ALA A 85 14.29 13.68 -6.74
C ALA A 85 13.61 14.43 -7.89
N ALA A 86 12.27 14.36 -8.00
CA ALA A 86 11.53 15.14 -8.97
C ALA A 86 11.73 16.64 -8.68
N PRO A 87 11.99 17.47 -9.71
CA PRO A 87 11.99 18.90 -9.51
C PRO A 87 10.64 19.30 -8.93
N ILE A 88 10.67 20.04 -7.82
CA ILE A 88 9.47 20.65 -7.25
C ILE A 88 8.80 21.40 -8.40
N PRO A 89 7.58 21.04 -8.84
CA PRO A 89 6.90 21.84 -9.84
C PRO A 89 6.80 23.24 -9.25
N ALA A 90 7.27 24.24 -10.01
CA ALA A 90 7.17 25.63 -9.59
C ALA A 90 5.76 25.85 -9.02
N PRO A 91 5.63 26.52 -7.86
CA PRO A 91 4.32 26.69 -7.23
C PRO A 91 3.37 27.21 -8.29
N ALA A 92 2.28 26.48 -8.52
CA ALA A 92 1.25 26.92 -9.45
C ALA A 92 0.91 28.36 -9.09
N PRO A 93 0.77 29.27 -10.07
CA PRO A 93 0.32 30.62 -9.77
C PRO A 93 -0.93 30.51 -8.89
N PRO A 94 -1.05 31.32 -7.82
CA PRO A 94 -2.21 31.24 -6.94
C PRO A 94 -3.44 31.29 -7.82
N ALA A 95 -4.31 30.28 -7.66
CA ALA A 95 -5.58 30.26 -8.38
C ALA A 95 -6.23 31.64 -8.22
N PRO A 96 -6.80 32.23 -9.29
CA PRO A 96 -7.51 33.50 -9.16
C PRO A 96 -8.50 33.34 -8.01
N ALA A 97 -8.45 34.30 -7.08
CA ALA A 97 -9.32 34.29 -5.91
C ALA A 97 -10.75 33.96 -6.36
N PRO A 98 -11.47 33.06 -5.66
CA PRO A 98 -12.85 32.76 -6.04
C PRO A 98 -13.62 34.07 -6.10
N GLU A 99 -14.21 34.35 -7.27
CA GLU A 99 -15.14 35.47 -7.43
C GLU A 99 -16.14 35.43 -6.26
N PRO A 100 -16.40 36.58 -5.61
CA PRO A 100 -17.22 36.62 -4.41
C PRO A 100 -18.58 36.00 -4.71
N ALA A 101 -18.89 34.91 -4.00
CA ALA A 101 -20.16 34.23 -4.12
C ALA A 101 -21.32 35.24 -3.95
N PRO A 102 -22.38 35.17 -4.77
CA PRO A 102 -23.53 36.06 -4.62
C PRO A 102 -24.15 35.87 -3.23
N ALA A 103 -24.46 37.00 -2.58
CA ALA A 103 -24.96 37.06 -1.22
C ALA A 103 -26.20 36.14 -1.01
N PRO A 104 -26.33 35.48 0.16
CA PRO A 104 -27.41 34.55 0.42
C PRO A 104 -28.77 35.27 0.40
N GLY A 105 -29.59 34.92 -0.59
CA GLY A 105 -31.00 35.33 -0.68
C GLY A 105 -31.79 34.82 0.52
N LYS A 106 -32.54 35.72 1.16
CA LYS A 106 -33.35 35.46 2.35
C LYS A 106 -34.36 34.32 2.12
N SER A 107 -34.10 33.15 2.71
CA SER A 107 -35.03 32.02 2.70
C SER A 107 -36.33 32.37 3.44
N ARG A 108 -37.46 32.37 2.71
CA ARG A 108 -38.80 32.52 3.30
C ARG A 108 -39.20 31.21 4.01
N LYS A 109 -39.59 31.30 5.28
CA LYS A 109 -40.03 30.17 6.11
C LYS A 109 -41.32 29.53 5.58
N PRO A 110 -41.45 28.19 5.56
CA PRO A 110 -42.69 27.52 5.21
C PRO A 110 -43.71 27.59 6.35
N ARG A 111 -44.96 27.91 5.98
CA ARG A 111 -46.13 27.93 6.87
C ARG A 111 -46.52 26.50 7.25
N LYS A 112 -46.51 26.21 8.56
CA LYS A 112 -47.00 24.99 9.20
C LYS A 112 -48.50 24.82 8.88
N LYS A 113 -48.89 23.78 8.15
CA LYS A 113 -50.30 23.35 8.04
C LYS A 113 -50.55 22.26 9.07
N ALA A 114 -51.63 22.43 9.84
CA ALA A 114 -52.10 21.52 10.86
C ALA A 114 -52.74 20.27 10.24
N SER A 115 -52.43 19.10 10.79
CA SER A 115 -53.09 17.83 10.49
C SER A 115 -54.24 17.59 11.48
N PRO A 116 -55.44 17.17 11.06
CA PRO A 116 -56.50 16.74 11.97
C PRO A 116 -56.43 15.23 12.25
N GLY A 117 -56.40 14.90 13.54
CA GLY A 117 -57.20 13.84 14.19
C GLY A 117 -57.01 12.35 13.83
N PRO A 118 -56.84 11.45 14.83
CA PRO A 118 -56.89 10.01 14.61
C PRO A 118 -58.34 9.51 14.52
N LYS A 119 -58.57 8.48 13.69
CA LYS A 119 -59.82 7.69 13.70
C LYS A 119 -59.64 6.47 14.61
N PRO A 120 -60.61 6.16 15.49
CA PRO A 120 -60.58 4.95 16.30
C PRO A 120 -61.24 3.79 15.56
N GLU A 121 -60.87 2.58 16.00
CA GLU A 121 -61.74 1.40 16.13
C GLU A 121 -62.23 0.71 14.85
N GLN A 122 -61.78 -0.53 14.64
CA GLN A 122 -62.57 -1.78 14.47
C GLN A 122 -61.52 -2.92 14.56
N LEU A 123 -61.42 -3.70 15.64
CA LEU A 123 -62.35 -4.69 16.18
C LEU A 123 -62.78 -5.75 15.15
N ALA A 124 -62.65 -7.02 15.54
CA ALA A 124 -63.20 -8.23 14.91
C ALA A 124 -62.29 -8.83 13.79
N LEU A 125 -62.00 -10.13 13.71
CA LEU A 125 -62.44 -11.36 14.36
C LEU A 125 -61.31 -12.40 14.23
N PHE A 126 -61.25 -13.30 15.23
CA PHE A 126 -60.93 -14.74 15.17
C PHE A 126 -60.03 -15.29 14.06
#